data_AF-A0A7X4FJZ4-F1
#
_entry.id   AF-A0A7X4FJZ4-F1
#
_cell.length_a   1.000
_cell.length_b   1.000
_cell.length_c   1.000
_cell.angle_alpha   90.00
_cell.angle_beta   90.00
_cell.angle_gamma   90.00
#
_symmetry.space_group_name_H-M   'P 1'
#
loop_
_entity.id
_entity.type
_entity.pdbx_description
1 polymer ?
#
loop_
_entity_poly.entity_id
_entity_poly.type
_entity_poly.pdbx_seq_one_letter_code
_entity_poly.pdbx_strand_id
1 'polypeptide(L)'
;MSATTTNPHNQAMDLVETAILERTRGHEEKAIQLYAEALELELAAIKELDERDDHDEPTWSVLHRSAGWMAFNSNQFRRAEKLASRALAGDPHPEIAEELRDLLAETYMQMRRKPKSASVAEPADN
;
A
#
# COMPACT_ATOMS: atom_id res chain seq x y z
N MET A 1 3.24 -14.90 -31.63
CA MET A 1 2.67 -15.39 -30.36
C MET A 1 2.62 -14.19 -29.43
N SER A 2 1.48 -13.53 -29.33
CA SER A 2 1.34 -12.38 -28.45
C SER A 2 1.37 -12.89 -27.02
N ALA A 3 2.46 -12.66 -26.31
CA ALA A 3 2.50 -12.84 -24.87
C ALA A 3 1.34 -12.04 -24.29
N THR A 4 0.46 -12.70 -23.55
CA THR A 4 -0.49 -12.00 -22.69
C THR A 4 0.36 -11.28 -21.64
N THR A 5 0.79 -10.05 -21.94
CA THR A 5 1.45 -9.20 -20.96
C THR A 5 0.39 -8.81 -19.95
N THR A 6 0.23 -9.62 -18.91
CA THR A 6 -0.66 -9.30 -17.80
C THR A 6 -0.18 -7.99 -17.20
N ASN A 7 -1.05 -6.97 -17.19
CA ASN A 7 -0.75 -5.66 -16.62
C ASN A 7 -0.34 -5.83 -15.14
N PRO A 8 0.81 -5.27 -14.69
CA PRO A 8 1.28 -5.41 -13.31
C PRO A 8 0.22 -5.01 -12.28
N HIS A 9 -0.61 -4.01 -12.57
CA HIS A 9 -1.73 -3.61 -11.73
C HIS A 9 -2.75 -4.75 -11.53
N ASN A 10 -3.12 -5.46 -12.61
CA ASN A 10 -4.08 -6.57 -12.52
C ASN A 10 -3.52 -7.71 -11.66
N GLN A 11 -2.22 -8.00 -11.80
CA GLN A 11 -1.56 -9.01 -10.96
C GLN A 11 -1.52 -8.57 -9.49
N ALA A 12 -1.31 -7.28 -9.22
CA ALA A 12 -1.41 -6.74 -7.86
C ALA A 12 -2.82 -6.92 -7.29
N MET A 13 -3.87 -6.70 -8.09
CA MET A 13 -5.26 -6.90 -7.66
C MET A 13 -5.57 -8.36 -7.33
N ASP A 14 -5.09 -9.31 -8.13
CA ASP A 14 -5.25 -10.75 -7.85
C ASP A 14 -4.60 -11.15 -6.51
N LEU A 15 -3.42 -10.58 -6.22
CA LEU A 15 -2.73 -10.79 -4.94
C LEU A 15 -3.48 -10.13 -3.78
N VAL A 16 -4.04 -8.94 -3.97
CA VAL A 16 -4.87 -8.26 -2.95
C VAL A 16 -6.10 -9.08 -2.61
N GLU A 17 -6.82 -9.60 -3.61
CA GLU A 17 -7.98 -10.46 -3.38
C GLU A 17 -7.60 -11.72 -2.59
N THR A 18 -6.46 -12.33 -2.95
CA THR A 18 -5.91 -13.46 -2.21
C THR A 18 -5.53 -13.06 -0.76
N ALA A 19 -4.93 -11.90 -0.56
CA ALA A 19 -4.55 -11.40 0.76
C ALA A 19 -5.76 -11.20 1.67
N ILE A 20 -6.85 -10.64 1.12
CA ILE A 20 -8.13 -10.49 1.83
C ILE A 20 -8.67 -11.86 2.25
N LEU A 21 -8.66 -12.83 1.34
CA LEU A 21 -9.12 -14.19 1.65
C LEU A 21 -8.27 -14.86 2.74
N GLU A 22 -6.94 -14.73 2.68
CA GLU A 22 -6.06 -15.28 3.72
C GLU A 22 -6.28 -14.61 5.09
N ARG A 23 -6.49 -13.29 5.11
CA ARG A 23 -6.82 -12.55 6.35
C ARG A 23 -8.14 -13.01 6.93
N THR A 24 -9.19 -13.20 6.12
CA THR A 24 -10.49 -13.73 6.60
C THR A 24 -10.40 -15.16 7.15
N ARG A 25 -9.41 -15.94 6.71
CA ARG A 25 -9.10 -17.28 7.24
C ARG A 25 -8.22 -17.24 8.51
N GLY A 26 -7.81 -16.05 8.96
CA GLY A 26 -6.96 -15.85 10.13
C GLY A 26 -5.45 -15.95 9.84
N HIS A 27 -5.04 -16.06 8.58
CA HIS A 27 -3.63 -16.15 8.18
C HIS A 27 -3.02 -14.75 7.97
N GLU A 28 -2.93 -13.98 9.06
CA GLU A 28 -2.54 -12.55 9.02
C GLU A 28 -1.14 -12.32 8.42
N GLU A 29 -0.13 -13.09 8.82
CA GLU A 29 1.23 -12.94 8.30
C GLU A 29 1.32 -13.19 6.78
N LYS A 30 0.55 -14.16 6.28
CA LYS A 30 0.48 -14.46 4.85
C LYS A 30 -0.22 -13.32 4.09
N ALA A 31 -1.29 -12.76 4.64
CA ALA A 31 -1.94 -11.60 4.04
C ALA A 31 -0.99 -10.40 3.94
N ILE A 32 -0.23 -10.12 5.00
CA ILE A 32 0.79 -9.05 5.02
C ILE A 32 1.83 -9.24 3.90
N GLN A 33 2.32 -10.48 3.72
CA GLN A 33 3.26 -10.81 2.65
C GLN A 33 2.65 -10.59 1.26
N LEU A 34 1.43 -11.06 1.03
CA LEU A 34 0.72 -10.89 -0.25
C LEU A 34 0.48 -9.41 -0.58
N TYR A 35 0.13 -8.58 0.41
CA TYR A 35 0.03 -7.13 0.21
C TYR A 35 1.39 -6.49 -0.13
N ALA A 36 2.48 -6.97 0.45
CA ALA A 36 3.81 -6.47 0.12
C ALA A 36 4.22 -6.87 -1.31
N GLU A 37 3.90 -8.08 -1.76
CA GLU A 37 4.14 -8.51 -3.14
C GLU A 37 3.29 -7.71 -4.14
N ALA A 38 2.00 -7.49 -3.83
CA ALA A 38 1.12 -6.66 -4.63
C ALA A 38 1.65 -5.22 -4.76
N LEU A 39 2.18 -4.66 -3.66
CA LEU A 39 2.77 -3.32 -3.67
C LEU A 39 3.92 -3.21 -4.67
N GLU A 40 4.82 -4.19 -4.75
CA GLU A 40 5.96 -4.11 -5.67
C GLU A 40 5.51 -4.12 -7.15
N LEU A 41 4.43 -4.85 -7.46
CA LEU A 41 3.82 -4.82 -8.81
C LEU A 41 3.18 -3.46 -9.11
N GLU A 42 2.45 -2.90 -8.15
CA GLU A 42 1.81 -1.59 -8.32
C GLU A 42 2.85 -0.47 -8.49
N LEU A 43 3.97 -0.55 -7.77
CA LEU A 43 5.09 0.38 -7.92
C LEU A 43 5.81 0.24 -9.26
N ALA A 44 5.89 -0.98 -9.81
CA ALA A 44 6.39 -1.17 -11.15
C ALA A 44 5.49 -0.49 -12.19
N ALA A 45 4.16 -0.62 -12.06
CA ALA A 45 3.21 0.08 -12.93
C ALA A 45 3.34 1.61 -12.84
N ILE A 46 3.44 2.16 -11.61
CA ILE A 46 3.66 3.60 -11.40
C ILE A 46 4.98 4.05 -12.04
N LYS A 47 6.05 3.27 -11.85
CA LYS A 47 7.35 3.59 -12.43
C LYS A 47 7.31 3.61 -13.96
N GLU A 48 6.61 2.66 -14.58
CA GLU A 48 6.44 2.65 -16.04
C GLU A 48 5.69 3.87 -16.58
N LEU A 49 4.70 4.38 -15.83
CA LEU A 49 4.01 5.63 -16.16
C LEU A 49 4.92 6.85 -15.98
N ASP A 50 5.61 6.94 -14.84
CA ASP A 50 6.57 8.00 -14.54
C ASP A 50 7.67 8.09 -15.62
N GLU A 51 8.21 6.95 -16.07
CA GLU A 51 9.24 6.88 -17.12
C GLU A 51 8.75 7.36 -18.50
N ARG A 52 7.44 7.33 -18.73
CA ARG A 52 6.79 7.81 -19.96
C ARG A 52 6.35 9.27 -19.85
N ASP A 53 6.55 9.90 -18.69
CA ASP A 53 5.96 11.19 -18.34
C ASP A 53 4.42 11.21 -18.49
N ASP A 54 3.80 10.04 -18.31
CA ASP A 54 2.37 9.82 -18.50
C ASP A 54 1.66 9.92 -17.14
N HIS A 55 1.24 11.14 -16.81
CA HIS A 55 0.52 11.48 -15.57
C HIS A 55 -0.98 11.69 -15.85
N ASP A 56 -1.56 10.88 -16.74
CA ASP A 56 -2.97 10.98 -17.08
C ASP A 56 -3.85 10.63 -15.87
N GLU A 57 -4.56 11.64 -15.38
CA GLU A 57 -5.59 11.49 -14.36
C GLU A 57 -6.89 10.93 -14.97
N PRO A 58 -7.62 10.03 -14.28
CA PRO A 58 -7.43 9.63 -12.87
C PRO A 58 -6.45 8.48 -12.65
N THR A 59 -5.86 7.91 -13.70
CA THR A 59 -5.09 6.66 -13.63
C THR A 59 -3.92 6.75 -12.67
N TRP A 60 -3.15 7.84 -12.75
CA TRP A 60 -1.95 8.03 -11.93
C TRP A 60 -2.29 8.08 -10.43
N SER A 61 -3.31 8.85 -10.03
CA SER A 61 -3.74 8.94 -8.64
C SER A 61 -4.44 7.68 -8.13
N VAL A 62 -5.18 6.96 -8.98
CA VAL A 62 -5.77 5.65 -8.64
C VAL A 62 -4.69 4.63 -8.30
N LEU A 63 -3.64 4.52 -9.12
CA LEU A 63 -2.53 3.60 -8.86
C LEU A 63 -1.78 3.95 -7.57
N HIS A 64 -1.51 5.23 -7.33
CA HIS A 64 -0.86 5.64 -6.08
C HIS A 64 -1.72 5.37 -4.84
N ARG A 65 -3.03 5.61 -4.93
CA ARG A 65 -3.97 5.31 -3.84
C ARG A 65 -3.98 3.81 -3.54
N SER A 66 -4.09 2.99 -4.58
CA SER A 66 -4.04 1.52 -4.50
C SER A 66 -2.74 1.05 -3.83
N ALA A 67 -1.57 1.51 -4.33
CA ALA A 67 -0.27 1.23 -3.74
C ALA A 67 -0.19 1.67 -2.27
N GLY A 68 -0.75 2.84 -1.95
CA GLY A 68 -0.80 3.37 -0.59
C GLY A 68 -1.53 2.44 0.38
N TRP A 69 -2.68 1.88 -0.02
CA TRP A 69 -3.42 0.90 0.78
C TRP A 69 -2.71 -0.44 0.89
N MET A 70 -2.03 -0.93 -0.16
CA MET A 70 -1.20 -2.14 -0.06
C MET A 70 -0.03 -1.95 0.91
N ALA A 71 0.64 -0.81 0.84
CA ALA A 71 1.70 -0.44 1.77
C ALA A 71 1.18 -0.37 3.21
N PHE A 72 0.00 0.22 3.42
CA PHE A 72 -0.65 0.26 4.73
C PHE A 72 -0.94 -1.16 5.26
N ASN A 73 -1.57 -2.01 4.44
CA ASN A 73 -1.97 -3.36 4.84
C ASN A 73 -0.79 -4.33 5.03
N SER A 74 0.38 -4.01 4.48
CA SER A 74 1.64 -4.72 4.73
C SER A 74 2.47 -4.11 5.87
N ASN A 75 1.89 -3.22 6.68
CA ASN A 75 2.53 -2.50 7.79
C ASN A 75 3.70 -1.57 7.37
N GLN A 76 3.77 -1.20 6.10
CA GLN A 76 4.78 -0.29 5.55
C GLN A 76 4.30 1.17 5.61
N PHE A 77 3.91 1.64 6.80
CA PHE A 77 3.22 2.93 7.00
C PHE A 77 3.97 4.13 6.43
N ARG A 78 5.31 4.16 6.53
CA ARG A 78 6.12 5.24 5.92
C ARG A 78 6.04 5.25 4.38
N ARG A 79 5.86 4.09 3.74
CA ARG A 79 5.64 4.02 2.28
C ARG A 79 4.23 4.48 1.95
N ALA A 80 3.22 4.05 2.71
CA ALA A 80 1.84 4.49 2.55
C ALA A 80 1.72 6.03 2.60
N GLU A 81 2.35 6.66 3.60
CA GLU A 81 2.41 8.12 3.74
C GLU A 81 2.98 8.79 2.49
N LYS A 82 4.15 8.32 2.02
CA LYS A 82 4.82 8.90 0.85
C LYS A 82 3.99 8.77 -0.41
N LEU A 83 3.38 7.61 -0.64
CA LEU A 83 2.55 7.35 -1.81
C LEU A 83 1.31 8.24 -1.83
N ALA A 84 0.62 8.33 -0.69
CA ALA A 84 -0.58 9.16 -0.59
C ALA A 84 -0.26 10.66 -0.75
N SER A 85 0.84 11.12 -0.12
CA SER A 85 1.28 12.51 -0.21
C SER A 85 1.72 12.88 -1.63
N ARG A 86 2.40 11.96 -2.33
CA ARG A 86 2.79 12.15 -3.74
C ARG A 86 1.57 12.31 -4.63
N ALA A 87 0.56 11.44 -4.47
CA ALA A 87 -0.67 11.51 -5.25
C ALA A 87 -1.42 12.83 -5.03
N LEU A 88 -1.56 13.26 -3.77
CA LEU A 88 -2.22 14.52 -3.43
C LEU A 88 -1.51 15.75 -4.01
N ALA A 89 -0.19 15.71 -4.16
CA ALA A 89 0.57 16.79 -4.77
C ALA A 89 0.29 16.95 -6.28
N GLY A 90 -0.24 15.90 -6.92
CA GLY A 90 -0.63 15.90 -8.34
C GLY A 90 -2.01 16.50 -8.64
N ASP A 91 -2.69 17.08 -7.65
CA ASP A 91 -4.05 17.63 -7.78
C ASP A 91 -5.11 16.63 -8.30
N PRO A 92 -5.29 15.48 -7.62
CA PRO A 92 -6.17 14.41 -8.08
C PRO A 92 -7.65 14.81 -7.99
N HIS A 93 -8.51 14.07 -8.71
CA HIS A 93 -9.96 14.28 -8.65
C HIS A 93 -10.46 14.27 -7.18
N PRO A 94 -11.44 15.14 -6.80
CA PRO A 94 -11.83 15.33 -5.40
C PRO A 94 -12.16 14.05 -4.63
N GLU A 95 -12.83 13.10 -5.27
CA GLU A 95 -13.18 11.80 -4.67
C GLU A 95 -11.92 10.98 -4.33
N ILE A 96 -10.94 10.93 -5.23
CA ILE A 96 -9.67 10.24 -4.98
C ILE A 96 -8.86 10.98 -3.92
N ALA A 97 -8.89 12.32 -3.94
CA ALA A 97 -8.25 13.14 -2.92
C ALA A 97 -8.81 12.85 -1.52
N GLU A 98 -10.11 12.61 -1.38
CA GLU A 98 -10.74 12.22 -0.13
C GLU A 98 -10.25 10.85 0.35
N GLU A 99 -10.27 9.83 -0.51
CA GLU A 99 -9.75 8.50 -0.18
C GLU A 99 -8.26 8.51 0.21
N LEU A 100 -7.45 9.36 -0.43
CA LEU A 100 -6.03 9.54 -0.10
C LEU A 100 -5.84 10.22 1.28
N ARG A 101 -6.71 11.16 1.65
CA ARG A 101 -6.70 11.78 2.98
C ARG A 101 -7.11 10.79 4.07
N ASP A 102 -8.08 9.93 3.80
CA ASP A 102 -8.47 8.84 4.71
C ASP A 102 -7.31 7.88 4.95
N LEU A 103 -6.62 7.49 3.88
CA LEU A 103 -5.41 6.67 3.98
C LEU A 103 -4.33 7.35 4.84
N LEU A 104 -4.08 8.66 4.65
CA LEU A 104 -3.11 9.40 5.49
C LEU A 104 -3.54 9.44 6.95
N ALA A 105 -4.82 9.69 7.22
CA ALA A 105 -5.36 9.72 8.57
C ALA A 105 -5.15 8.38 9.28
N GLU A 106 -5.50 7.27 8.64
CA GLU A 106 -5.31 5.93 9.18
C GLU A 106 -3.81 5.59 9.35
N THR A 107 -2.98 5.93 8.35
CA THR A 107 -1.52 5.75 8.41
C THR A 107 -0.92 6.46 9.62
N TYR A 108 -1.29 7.73 9.85
CA TYR A 108 -0.82 8.50 11.00
C TYR A 108 -1.35 7.96 12.33
N MET A 109 -2.58 7.46 12.37
CA MET A 109 -3.09 6.77 13.56
C MET A 109 -2.22 5.56 13.90
N GLN A 110 -1.90 4.71 12.92
CA GLN A 110 -1.03 3.53 13.16
C GLN A 110 0.38 3.91 13.59
N MET A 111 1.00 4.90 12.95
CA MET A 111 2.35 5.36 13.33
C MET A 111 2.42 5.95 14.75
N ARG A 112 1.32 6.52 15.25
CA ARG A 112 1.22 7.05 16.62
C ARG A 112 0.98 5.98 17.68
N ARG A 113 0.44 4.81 17.31
CA ARG A 113 0.34 3.68 18.24
C ARG A 113 1.76 3.26 18.59
N LYS A 114 2.17 3.52 19.85
CA LYS A 114 3.48 3.07 20.34
C LYS A 114 3.65 1.59 19.97
N PRO A 115 4.81 1.16 19.44
CA PRO A 115 5.06 -0.27 19.36
C PRO A 115 4.86 -0.83 20.76
N LYS A 116 4.19 -1.99 20.86
CA LYS A 116 4.11 -2.77 22.08
C LYS A 116 5.54 -3.19 22.40
N SER A 117 6.27 -2.29 23.04
CA SER A 117 7.64 -2.51 23.49
C SER A 117 7.59 -3.68 24.44
N ALA A 118 8.53 -4.60 24.23
CA ALA A 118 8.85 -5.72 25.09
C ALA A 118 8.56 -5.38 26.55
N SER A 119 7.68 -6.14 27.18
CA SER A 119 7.55 -6.14 28.62
C SER A 119 8.91 -6.49 29.21
N VAL A 120 9.59 -5.47 29.69
CA VAL A 120 10.55 -5.44 30.80
C VAL A 120 10.88 -6.85 31.32
N ALA A 121 12.00 -7.42 30.85
CA ALA A 121 12.76 -8.34 31.67
C ALA A 121 13.69 -7.47 32.53
N GLU A 122 13.19 -7.06 33.70
CA GLU A 122 14.07 -6.63 34.79
C GLU A 122 14.98 -7.82 35.12
N PRO A 123 16.32 -7.67 35.11
CA PRO A 123 17.17 -8.66 35.72
C PRO A 123 16.90 -8.66 37.22
N ALA A 124 16.55 -9.82 37.76
CA ALA A 124 16.44 -10.04 39.18
C ALA A 124 17.83 -9.91 39.82
N ASP A 125 18.10 -8.75 40.42
CA ASP A 125 19.12 -8.63 41.46
C ASP A 125 18.51 -9.12 42.77
N ASN A 126 18.88 -10.34 43.18
CA ASN A 126 19.41 -10.72 44.51
C ASN A 126 19.51 -12.25 44.64
#